data_AF-A0A9X3MSS7-F1
#
_entry.id   AF-A0A9X3MSS7-F1
#
_cell.length_a   1.000
_cell.length_b   1.000
_cell.length_c   1.000
_cell.angle_alpha   90.00
_cell.angle_beta   90.00
_cell.angle_gamma   90.00
#
_symmetry.space_group_name_H-M   'P 1'
#
loop_
_entity.id
_entity.type
_entity.pdbx_description
1 polymer ?
#
loop_
_entity_poly.entity_id
_entity_poly.type
_entity_poly.pdbx_seq_one_letter_code
_entity_poly.pdbx_strand_id
1 'polypeptide(L)'
;MASARKARRLAAAEAARSSSTSNRTHLLGVLAGGAVITVFGAEVARVWKLGTLPRSRQITSEDDRRAKPIEAVMTLKEGYGVSRTRENSLFNMLASFTVAFGITRAITWTIREHGGIGPIKDVKVGDRHIHHFLPGGILALAAGGVAIGTKGEKLDKYLAFPFGVGVALVLDETALLLELDDVYWTEEGVLSVQIAFAAIAMLSAMAYLIRMLRQGGAQDSETDWELAAKAWDDLQMSSGGVPGIGL
;
A
#
# COMPACT_ATOMS: atom_id res chain seq x y z
N MET A 1 -31.49 41.08 -22.53
CA MET A 1 -31.39 40.74 -21.09
C MET A 1 -31.37 39.23 -20.79
N ALA A 2 -32.11 38.37 -21.50
CA ALA A 2 -32.14 36.92 -21.21
C ALA A 2 -30.78 36.19 -21.36
N SER A 3 -29.95 36.59 -22.33
CA SER A 3 -28.62 36.02 -22.57
C SER A 3 -27.66 36.21 -21.38
N ALA A 4 -27.61 37.41 -20.78
CA ALA A 4 -26.73 37.70 -19.64
C ALA A 4 -27.11 36.91 -18.37
N ARG A 5 -28.41 36.67 -18.15
CA ARG A 5 -28.90 35.86 -17.02
C ARG A 5 -28.57 34.38 -17.20
N LYS A 6 -28.62 33.87 -18.44
CA LYS A 6 -28.20 32.50 -18.79
C LYS A 6 -26.68 32.33 -18.58
N ALA A 7 -25.87 33.27 -19.04
CA ALA A 7 -24.42 33.24 -18.86
C ALA A 7 -24.01 33.22 -17.37
N ARG A 8 -24.62 34.07 -16.53
CA ARG A 8 -24.37 34.07 -15.07
C ARG A 8 -24.74 32.73 -14.40
N ARG A 9 -25.84 32.10 -14.83
CA ARG A 9 -26.26 30.79 -14.30
C ARG A 9 -25.28 29.68 -14.68
N LEU A 10 -24.76 29.69 -15.90
CA LEU A 10 -23.76 28.72 -16.36
C LEU A 10 -22.44 28.89 -15.58
N ALA A 11 -21.95 30.11 -15.45
CA ALA A 11 -20.74 30.40 -14.67
C ALA A 11 -20.88 29.99 -13.18
N ALA A 12 -22.05 30.23 -12.57
CA ALA A 12 -22.31 29.79 -11.20
C ALA A 12 -22.37 28.26 -11.07
N ALA A 13 -22.95 27.57 -12.05
CA ALA A 13 -22.99 26.11 -12.08
C ALA A 13 -21.59 25.50 -12.27
N GLU A 14 -20.74 26.13 -13.08
CA GLU A 14 -19.35 25.73 -13.31
C GLU A 14 -18.49 25.93 -12.06
N ALA A 15 -18.61 27.09 -11.39
CA ALA A 15 -17.95 27.35 -10.10
C ALA A 15 -18.41 26.39 -8.98
N ALA A 16 -19.69 26.02 -8.98
CA ALA A 16 -20.22 25.02 -8.04
C ALA A 16 -19.68 23.61 -8.33
N ARG A 17 -19.48 23.25 -9.61
CA ARG A 17 -18.87 21.96 -9.99
C ARG A 17 -17.39 21.92 -9.62
N SER A 18 -16.61 22.96 -9.93
CA SER A 18 -15.17 22.99 -9.64
C SER A 18 -14.90 22.93 -8.13
N SER A 19 -15.65 23.68 -7.32
CA SER A 19 -15.56 23.61 -5.85
C SER A 19 -15.95 22.24 -5.30
N SER A 20 -17.00 21.60 -5.83
CA SER A 20 -17.38 20.24 -5.42
C SER A 20 -16.30 19.20 -5.75
N THR A 21 -15.70 19.28 -6.95
CA THR A 21 -14.61 18.40 -7.39
C THR A 21 -13.36 18.58 -6.53
N SER A 22 -12.99 19.82 -6.21
CA SER A 22 -11.88 20.13 -5.30
C SER A 22 -12.11 19.54 -3.91
N ASN A 23 -13.28 19.77 -3.30
CA ASN A 23 -13.62 19.23 -1.97
C ASN A 23 -13.59 17.70 -1.93
N ARG A 24 -14.10 17.02 -2.96
CA ARG A 24 -14.05 15.55 -3.07
C ARG A 24 -12.63 15.04 -3.16
N THR A 25 -11.79 15.69 -3.95
CA THR A 25 -10.38 15.33 -4.12
C THR A 25 -9.61 15.49 -2.80
N HIS A 26 -9.84 16.58 -2.08
CA HIS A 26 -9.27 16.79 -0.76
C HIS A 26 -9.72 15.71 0.24
N LEU A 27 -11.01 15.40 0.28
CA LEU A 27 -11.53 14.35 1.16
C LEU A 27 -10.90 12.99 0.83
N LEU A 28 -10.86 12.60 -0.45
CA LEU A 28 -10.22 11.36 -0.90
C LEU A 28 -8.73 11.33 -0.54
N GLY A 29 -8.02 12.45 -0.69
CA GLY A 29 -6.62 12.57 -0.33
C GLY A 29 -6.37 12.40 1.16
N VAL A 30 -7.20 13.02 2.01
CA VAL A 30 -7.13 12.85 3.47
C VAL A 30 -7.40 11.40 3.87
N LEU A 31 -8.42 10.77 3.30
CA LEU A 31 -8.76 9.38 3.58
C LEU A 31 -7.66 8.41 3.12
N ALA A 32 -7.15 8.58 1.90
CA ALA A 32 -6.07 7.76 1.35
C ALA A 32 -4.77 7.94 2.15
N GLY A 33 -4.41 9.18 2.47
CA GLY A 33 -3.25 9.48 3.30
C GLY A 33 -3.35 8.88 4.70
N GLY A 34 -4.51 9.03 5.34
CA GLY A 34 -4.79 8.40 6.64
C GLY A 34 -4.70 6.87 6.60
N ALA A 35 -5.23 6.25 5.53
CA ALA A 35 -5.14 4.81 5.33
C ALA A 35 -3.70 4.32 5.16
N VAL A 36 -2.89 5.02 4.37
CA VAL A 36 -1.45 4.73 4.19
C VAL A 36 -0.73 4.83 5.52
N ILE A 37 -0.88 5.94 6.24
CA ILE A 37 -0.22 6.15 7.54
C ILE A 37 -0.60 5.04 8.52
N THR A 38 -1.87 4.65 8.56
CA THR A 38 -2.37 3.60 9.44
C THR A 38 -1.74 2.25 9.10
N VAL A 39 -1.78 1.84 7.83
CA VAL A 39 -1.25 0.54 7.40
C VAL A 39 0.28 0.48 7.55
N PHE A 40 0.99 1.54 7.15
CA PHE A 40 2.44 1.62 7.32
C PHE A 40 2.85 1.62 8.79
N GLY A 41 2.16 2.39 9.64
CA GLY A 41 2.42 2.39 11.07
C GLY A 41 2.20 1.01 11.69
N ALA A 42 1.08 0.36 11.36
CA ALA A 42 0.78 -0.99 11.82
C ALA A 42 1.79 -2.04 11.34
N GLU A 43 2.35 -1.85 10.14
CA GLU A 43 3.37 -2.72 9.57
C GLU A 43 4.74 -2.51 10.23
N VAL A 44 5.17 -1.26 10.37
CA VAL A 44 6.43 -0.92 11.04
C VAL A 44 6.41 -1.41 12.48
N ALA A 45 5.31 -1.22 13.20
CA ALA A 45 5.14 -1.74 14.56
C ALA A 45 5.22 -3.28 14.61
N ARG A 46 4.64 -3.97 13.62
CA ARG A 46 4.70 -5.43 13.50
C ARG A 46 6.12 -5.92 13.23
N VAL A 47 6.77 -5.36 12.23
CA VAL A 47 8.15 -5.67 11.85
C VAL A 47 9.10 -5.40 13.02
N TRP A 48 8.95 -4.27 13.70
CA TRP A 48 9.70 -3.95 14.91
C TRP A 48 9.51 -5.02 15.99
N LYS A 49 8.26 -5.36 16.34
CA LYS A 49 7.95 -6.39 17.34
C LYS A 49 8.60 -7.73 16.98
N LEU A 50 8.55 -8.13 15.70
CA LEU A 50 9.17 -9.36 15.20
C LEU A 50 10.70 -9.31 15.29
N GLY A 51 11.32 -8.18 14.99
CA GLY A 51 12.77 -7.98 15.08
C GLY A 51 13.30 -7.99 16.52
N THR A 52 12.48 -7.54 17.48
CA THR A 52 12.86 -7.56 18.90
C THR A 52 12.76 -8.95 19.55
N LEU A 53 12.22 -9.96 18.85
CA LEU A 53 12.09 -11.31 19.41
C LEU A 53 13.49 -11.94 19.61
N PRO A 54 13.72 -12.67 20.73
CA PRO A 54 15.03 -13.27 20.99
C PRO A 54 15.28 -14.45 20.04
N ARG A 55 15.94 -14.21 18.91
CA ARG A 55 16.63 -15.24 18.14
C ARG A 55 18.09 -14.83 17.95
N SER A 56 18.97 -15.52 18.68
CA SER A 56 20.44 -15.48 18.61
C SER A 56 21.12 -14.11 18.68
N ARG A 57 21.14 -13.47 19.86
CA ARG A 57 22.24 -12.56 20.21
C ARG A 57 23.43 -13.37 20.75
N GLN A 58 24.39 -13.67 19.88
CA GLN A 58 25.79 -13.61 20.25
C GLN A 58 26.29 -12.28 19.69
N ILE A 59 26.38 -11.25 20.54
CA ILE A 59 27.37 -10.16 20.54
C ILE A 59 27.00 -9.33 21.78
N THR A 60 27.88 -9.38 22.77
CA THR A 60 27.90 -8.53 23.97
C THR A 60 29.19 -7.73 23.90
N SER A 61 29.10 -6.40 23.74
CA SER A 61 30.17 -5.48 24.15
C SER A 61 29.59 -4.08 24.35
N GLU A 62 30.05 -3.41 25.41
CA GLU A 62 29.53 -2.15 25.94
C GLU A 62 29.74 -0.89 25.06
N ASP A 63 30.27 -1.01 23.84
CA ASP A 63 30.55 0.12 22.93
C ASP A 63 29.30 0.68 22.18
N ASP A 64 28.14 0.02 22.30
CA ASP A 64 27.00 0.17 21.37
C ASP A 64 26.06 1.38 21.59
N ARG A 65 26.36 2.29 22.54
CA ARG A 65 25.48 3.45 22.81
C ARG A 65 25.44 4.47 21.65
N ARG A 66 26.40 4.43 20.72
CA ARG A 66 26.42 5.25 19.49
C ARG A 66 25.76 4.57 18.27
N ALA A 67 25.33 3.31 18.38
CA ALA A 67 24.82 2.49 17.27
C ALA A 67 23.29 2.45 17.11
N LYS A 68 22.53 3.27 17.87
CA LYS A 68 21.06 3.29 17.86
C LYS A 68 20.38 3.27 16.47
N PRO A 69 20.83 4.05 15.45
CA PRO A 69 20.20 3.98 14.14
C PRO A 69 20.52 2.66 13.40
N ILE A 70 21.72 2.11 13.59
CA ILE A 70 22.13 0.84 12.98
C ILE A 70 21.35 -0.32 13.63
N GLU A 71 21.20 -0.30 14.95
CA GLU A 71 20.39 -1.28 15.69
C GLU A 71 18.92 -1.26 15.24
N ALA A 72 18.34 -0.07 15.04
CA ALA A 72 16.98 0.08 14.53
C ALA A 72 16.82 -0.52 13.12
N VAL A 73 17.79 -0.28 12.22
CA VAL A 73 17.80 -0.86 10.87
C VAL A 73 17.94 -2.38 10.91
N MET A 74 18.81 -2.91 11.77
CA MET A 74 19.01 -4.35 11.93
C MET A 74 17.75 -5.03 12.47
N THR A 75 17.12 -4.44 13.49
CA THR A 75 15.85 -4.90 14.06
C THR A 75 14.76 -4.96 12.98
N LEU A 76 14.63 -3.90 12.15
CA LEU A 76 13.66 -3.89 11.05
C LEU A 76 13.98 -4.94 9.99
N LYS A 77 15.25 -5.11 9.63
CA LYS A 77 15.69 -6.12 8.66
C LYS A 77 15.38 -7.54 9.14
N GLU A 78 15.63 -7.82 10.42
CA GLU A 78 15.35 -9.10 11.05
C GLU A 78 13.84 -9.36 11.10
N GLY A 79 13.07 -8.39 11.58
CA GLY A 79 11.61 -8.49 11.61
C GLY A 79 10.98 -8.70 10.24
N TYR A 80 11.52 -8.03 9.21
CA TYR A 80 11.07 -8.18 7.82
C TYR A 80 11.42 -9.56 7.26
N GLY A 81 12.59 -10.10 7.64
CA GLY A 81 13.04 -11.44 7.28
C GLY A 81 12.19 -12.56 7.88
N VAL A 82 11.67 -12.36 9.10
CA VAL A 82 10.80 -13.30 9.82
C VAL A 82 9.34 -13.18 9.41
N SER A 83 8.93 -12.01 8.89
CA SER A 83 7.57 -11.77 8.42
C SER A 83 7.15 -12.69 7.26
N ARG A 84 5.88 -13.08 7.26
CA ARG A 84 5.27 -13.94 6.22
C ARG A 84 5.34 -13.29 4.86
N THR A 85 5.62 -14.08 3.83
CA THR A 85 5.89 -13.52 2.51
C THR A 85 4.69 -12.80 1.90
N ARG A 86 3.48 -13.32 2.05
CA ARG A 86 2.26 -12.71 1.48
C ARG A 86 1.93 -11.34 2.10
N GLU A 87 2.16 -11.17 3.40
CA GLU A 87 1.96 -9.88 4.08
C GLU A 87 2.99 -8.86 3.59
N ASN A 88 4.25 -9.29 3.47
CA ASN A 88 5.31 -8.48 2.87
C ASN A 88 5.00 -8.11 1.41
N SER A 89 4.43 -9.01 0.61
CA SER A 89 4.07 -8.72 -0.78
C SER A 89 3.02 -7.60 -0.88
N LEU A 90 1.93 -7.68 -0.12
CA LEU A 90 0.89 -6.65 -0.15
C LEU A 90 1.40 -5.31 0.35
N PHE A 91 2.18 -5.31 1.44
CA PHE A 91 2.81 -4.10 1.94
C PHE A 91 3.78 -3.49 0.93
N ASN A 92 4.68 -4.29 0.35
CA ASN A 92 5.64 -3.84 -0.65
C ASN A 92 4.94 -3.28 -1.90
N MET A 93 3.84 -3.90 -2.33
CA MET A 93 3.04 -3.42 -3.44
C MET A 93 2.39 -2.07 -3.13
N LEU A 94 1.72 -1.93 -1.98
CA LEU A 94 1.14 -0.66 -1.54
C LEU A 94 2.22 0.42 -1.39
N ALA A 95 3.38 0.07 -0.85
CA ALA A 95 4.46 1.00 -0.61
C ALA A 95 5.11 1.49 -1.89
N SER A 96 5.47 0.57 -2.78
CA SER A 96 6.00 0.91 -4.10
C SER A 96 5.01 1.70 -4.93
N PHE A 97 3.73 1.31 -4.93
CA PHE A 97 2.66 2.06 -5.61
C PHE A 97 2.57 3.50 -5.10
N THR A 98 2.40 3.69 -3.78
CA THR A 98 2.19 5.01 -3.18
C THR A 98 3.38 5.93 -3.42
N VAL A 99 4.60 5.40 -3.24
CA VAL A 99 5.84 6.16 -3.44
C VAL A 99 6.05 6.49 -4.92
N ALA A 100 5.88 5.52 -5.82
CA ALA A 100 6.05 5.75 -7.25
C ALA A 100 5.03 6.75 -7.79
N PHE A 101 3.76 6.65 -7.37
CA PHE A 101 2.73 7.63 -7.74
C PHE A 101 3.08 9.03 -7.26
N GLY A 102 3.46 9.18 -6.00
CA GLY A 102 3.87 10.47 -5.43
C GLY A 102 5.10 11.07 -6.14
N ILE A 103 6.11 10.26 -6.44
CA ILE A 103 7.31 10.68 -7.18
C ILE A 103 6.95 11.10 -8.60
N THR A 104 6.20 10.27 -9.33
CA THR A 104 5.78 10.56 -10.71
C THR A 104 5.00 11.87 -10.75
N ARG A 105 4.11 12.08 -9.77
CA ARG A 105 3.34 13.32 -9.67
C ARG A 105 4.19 14.54 -9.35
N ALA A 106 5.17 14.40 -8.46
CA ALA A 106 6.11 15.47 -8.16
C ALA A 106 6.93 15.83 -9.42
N ILE A 107 7.39 14.83 -10.17
CA ILE A 107 8.14 15.02 -11.42
C ILE A 107 7.27 15.71 -12.47
N THR A 108 6.05 15.24 -12.74
CA THR A 108 5.17 15.84 -13.76
C THR A 108 4.79 17.28 -13.38
N TRP A 109 4.51 17.53 -12.11
CA TRP A 109 4.31 18.88 -11.60
C TRP A 109 5.55 19.77 -11.78
N THR A 110 6.75 19.30 -11.45
CA THR A 110 7.98 20.09 -11.64
C THR A 110 8.32 20.31 -13.11
N ILE A 111 8.08 19.34 -13.99
CA ILE A 111 8.24 19.52 -15.43
C ILE A 111 7.31 20.62 -15.93
N ARG A 112 6.04 20.61 -15.50
CA ARG A 112 5.05 21.60 -15.89
C ARG A 112 5.36 23.01 -15.38
N GLU A 113 5.76 23.13 -14.12
CA GLU A 113 5.94 24.44 -13.45
C GLU A 113 7.34 25.03 -13.68
N HIS A 114 8.38 24.19 -13.75
CA HIS A 114 9.78 24.63 -13.79
C HIS A 114 10.54 24.19 -15.06
N GLY A 115 9.87 23.51 -16.00
CA GLY A 115 10.48 23.02 -17.24
C GLY A 115 11.36 21.77 -17.09
N GLY A 116 11.36 21.14 -15.91
CA GLY A 116 12.04 19.87 -15.61
C GLY A 116 13.11 19.98 -14.52
N ILE A 117 13.75 18.84 -14.20
CA ILE A 117 14.84 18.77 -13.22
C ILE A 117 16.06 18.11 -13.87
N GLY A 118 17.03 18.91 -14.32
CA GLY A 118 18.26 18.41 -14.94
C GLY A 118 17.97 17.51 -16.16
N PRO A 119 18.41 16.24 -16.18
CA PRO A 119 18.15 15.31 -17.29
C PRO A 119 16.72 14.75 -17.30
N ILE A 120 15.91 14.98 -16.26
CA ILE A 120 14.54 14.48 -16.17
C ILE A 120 13.62 15.40 -16.98
N LYS A 121 13.22 14.92 -18.15
CA LYS A 121 12.33 15.57 -19.11
C LYS A 121 11.45 14.51 -19.77
N ASP A 122 10.49 14.94 -20.58
CA ASP A 122 9.64 14.03 -21.35
C ASP A 122 10.47 13.08 -22.22
N VAL A 123 10.09 11.80 -22.18
CA VAL A 123 10.68 10.77 -23.03
C VAL A 123 10.04 10.86 -24.41
N LYS A 124 10.85 11.16 -25.43
CA LYS A 124 10.42 11.19 -26.83
C LYS A 124 11.23 10.20 -27.67
N VAL A 125 10.57 9.49 -28.57
CA VAL A 125 11.21 8.67 -29.61
C VAL A 125 10.78 9.23 -30.96
N GLY A 126 11.74 9.84 -31.67
CA GLY A 126 11.42 10.72 -32.80
C GLY A 126 10.57 11.89 -32.33
N ASP A 127 9.44 12.13 -33.00
CA ASP A 127 8.47 13.17 -32.65
C ASP A 127 7.37 12.70 -31.68
N ARG A 128 7.36 11.42 -31.28
CA ARG A 128 6.30 10.86 -30.42
C ARG A 128 6.71 10.84 -28.96
N HIS A 129 5.87 11.40 -28.10
CA HIS A 129 5.99 11.25 -26.65
C HIS A 129 5.60 9.82 -26.25
N ILE A 130 6.46 9.17 -25.49
CA ILE A 130 6.13 7.88 -24.89
C ILE A 130 5.53 8.16 -23.52
N HIS A 131 4.24 7.87 -23.43
CA HIS A 131 3.50 7.86 -22.18
C HIS A 131 4.06 6.80 -21.23
N HIS A 132 4.26 7.17 -19.97
CA HIS A 132 4.87 6.31 -18.97
C HIS A 132 3.95 5.17 -18.53
N PHE A 133 2.65 5.22 -18.88
CA PHE A 133 1.74 4.09 -18.69
C PHE A 133 2.19 2.83 -19.45
N LEU A 134 2.82 2.97 -20.63
CA LEU A 134 3.21 1.82 -21.46
C LEU A 134 4.36 1.01 -20.81
N PRO A 135 5.52 1.60 -20.48
CA PRO A 135 6.56 0.88 -19.74
C PRO A 135 6.06 0.43 -18.35
N GLY A 136 5.18 1.20 -17.70
CA GLY A 136 4.52 0.80 -16.46
C GLY A 136 3.69 -0.48 -16.59
N GLY A 137 2.85 -0.56 -17.63
CA GLY A 137 2.04 -1.73 -17.95
C GLY A 137 2.89 -2.96 -18.26
N ILE A 138 3.98 -2.79 -19.03
CA ILE A 138 4.94 -3.88 -19.30
C ILE A 138 5.59 -4.37 -18.00
N LEU A 139 6.00 -3.44 -17.11
CA LEU A 139 6.60 -3.78 -15.83
C LEU A 139 5.63 -4.56 -14.92
N ALA A 140 4.38 -4.09 -14.83
CA ALA A 140 3.34 -4.76 -14.05
C ALA A 140 3.00 -6.14 -14.62
N LEU A 141 2.86 -6.25 -15.95
CA LEU A 141 2.59 -7.52 -16.62
C LEU A 141 3.73 -8.52 -16.42
N ALA A 142 4.99 -8.10 -16.55
CA ALA A 142 6.14 -8.96 -16.32
C ALA A 142 6.20 -9.44 -14.88
N ALA A 143 6.04 -8.53 -13.90
CA ALA A 143 6.07 -8.88 -12.49
C ALA A 143 4.94 -9.85 -12.10
N GLY A 144 3.71 -9.54 -12.52
CA GLY A 144 2.54 -10.39 -12.27
C GLY A 144 2.62 -11.74 -13.00
N GLY A 145 3.08 -11.74 -14.24
CA GLY A 145 3.28 -12.95 -15.04
C GLY A 145 4.31 -13.90 -14.42
N VAL A 146 5.43 -13.37 -13.92
CA VAL A 146 6.43 -14.18 -13.19
C VAL A 146 5.87 -14.70 -11.88
N ALA A 147 5.10 -13.89 -11.14
CA ALA A 147 4.47 -14.33 -9.89
C ALA A 147 3.47 -15.48 -10.13
N ILE A 148 2.67 -15.41 -11.20
CA ILE A 148 1.72 -16.47 -11.58
C ILE A 148 2.45 -17.72 -12.09
N GLY A 149 3.50 -17.52 -12.91
CA GLY A 149 4.24 -18.61 -13.54
C GLY A 149 5.18 -19.37 -12.59
N THR A 150 5.48 -18.83 -11.41
CA THR A 150 6.38 -19.44 -10.44
C THR A 150 5.64 -19.87 -9.18
N LYS A 151 5.97 -21.05 -8.61
CA LYS A 151 5.39 -21.51 -7.33
C LYS A 151 6.13 -20.96 -6.09
N GLY A 152 6.91 -19.90 -6.26
CA GLY A 152 7.90 -19.47 -5.29
C GLY A 152 7.40 -18.37 -4.37
N GLU A 153 6.77 -18.73 -3.24
CA GLU A 153 6.24 -17.72 -2.30
C GLU A 153 7.30 -16.67 -1.90
N LYS A 154 8.59 -17.06 -1.77
CA LYS A 154 9.69 -16.15 -1.41
C LYS A 154 9.96 -15.05 -2.44
N LEU A 155 9.68 -15.29 -3.72
CA LEU A 155 9.94 -14.35 -4.81
C LEU A 155 8.83 -13.29 -4.91
N ASP A 156 7.60 -13.65 -4.54
CA ASP A 156 6.41 -12.78 -4.64
C ASP A 156 6.59 -11.44 -3.93
N LYS A 157 7.24 -11.42 -2.75
CA LYS A 157 7.48 -10.16 -2.03
C LYS A 157 8.38 -9.20 -2.80
N TYR A 158 9.29 -9.73 -3.63
CA TYR A 158 10.16 -8.89 -4.45
C TYR A 158 9.46 -8.45 -5.72
N LEU A 159 8.63 -9.32 -6.33
CA LEU A 159 7.82 -8.99 -7.51
C LEU A 159 6.73 -7.95 -7.22
N ALA A 160 6.30 -7.86 -5.96
CA ALA A 160 5.37 -6.82 -5.51
C ALA A 160 5.90 -5.39 -5.76
N PHE A 161 7.21 -5.15 -5.69
CA PHE A 161 7.79 -3.82 -5.96
C PHE A 161 7.61 -3.38 -7.42
N PRO A 162 8.14 -4.09 -8.44
CA PRO A 162 7.94 -3.70 -9.83
C PRO A 162 6.47 -3.73 -10.23
N PHE A 163 5.65 -4.63 -9.65
CA PHE A 163 4.21 -4.62 -9.87
C PHE A 163 3.56 -3.31 -9.38
N GLY A 164 3.81 -2.90 -8.13
CA GLY A 164 3.25 -1.67 -7.58
C GLY A 164 3.74 -0.41 -8.32
N VAL A 165 5.02 -0.35 -8.68
CA VAL A 165 5.56 0.74 -9.53
C VAL A 165 4.85 0.77 -10.88
N GLY A 166 4.74 -0.37 -11.55
CA GLY A 166 4.12 -0.46 -12.89
C GLY A 166 2.66 0.01 -12.88
N VAL A 167 1.89 -0.43 -11.88
CA VAL A 167 0.49 0.00 -11.70
C VAL A 167 0.40 1.50 -11.37
N ALA A 168 1.31 2.05 -10.57
CA ALA A 168 1.33 3.50 -10.28
C ALA A 168 1.53 4.35 -11.53
N LEU A 169 2.45 3.94 -12.41
CA LEU A 169 2.69 4.61 -13.69
C LEU A 169 1.49 4.53 -14.64
N VAL A 170 0.76 3.41 -14.64
CA VAL A 170 -0.49 3.29 -15.41
C VAL A 170 -1.58 4.19 -14.83
N LEU A 171 -1.70 4.24 -13.50
CA LEU A 171 -2.76 5.00 -12.85
C LEU A 171 -2.54 6.53 -12.90
N ASP A 172 -1.30 7.02 -12.98
CA ASP A 172 -1.04 8.46 -13.15
C ASP A 172 -1.58 9.01 -14.48
N GLU A 173 -1.62 8.19 -15.53
CA GLU A 173 -2.16 8.56 -16.84
C GLU A 173 -3.60 8.09 -17.07
N THR A 174 -4.33 7.63 -16.04
CA THR A 174 -5.68 7.10 -16.26
C THR A 174 -6.65 8.13 -16.84
N ALA A 175 -6.47 9.42 -16.54
CA ALA A 175 -7.22 10.48 -17.22
C ALA A 175 -7.05 10.43 -18.75
N LEU A 176 -5.82 10.27 -19.24
CA LEU A 176 -5.52 10.16 -20.68
C LEU A 176 -6.04 8.85 -21.28
N LEU A 177 -6.01 7.75 -20.52
CA LEU A 177 -6.51 6.45 -20.98
C LEU A 177 -8.05 6.40 -21.12
N LEU A 178 -8.77 7.21 -20.34
CA LEU A 178 -10.23 7.27 -20.37
C LEU A 178 -10.77 8.35 -21.31
N GLU A 179 -9.98 9.38 -21.61
CA GLU A 179 -10.40 10.60 -22.31
C GLU A 179 -9.58 10.77 -23.61
N LEU A 180 -9.80 9.87 -24.57
CA LEU A 180 -8.91 9.64 -25.72
C LEU A 180 -9.21 10.48 -26.99
N ASP A 181 -10.09 11.48 -26.93
CA ASP A 181 -10.33 12.39 -28.05
C ASP A 181 -10.34 13.84 -27.54
N ASP A 182 -9.12 14.40 -27.53
CA ASP A 182 -8.73 15.81 -27.56
C ASP A 182 -9.91 16.80 -27.61
N VAL A 183 -9.99 17.75 -26.64
CA VAL A 183 -10.87 18.94 -26.54
C VAL A 183 -12.00 18.87 -25.46
N TYR A 184 -11.80 19.43 -24.24
CA TYR A 184 -11.82 20.90 -24.03
C TYR A 184 -12.05 21.49 -22.64
N TRP A 185 -12.17 20.78 -21.51
CA TRP A 185 -12.50 21.49 -20.26
C TRP A 185 -11.74 21.02 -19.02
N THR A 186 -10.41 21.25 -19.05
CA THR A 186 -9.45 21.42 -17.93
C THR A 186 -9.84 20.91 -16.53
N GLU A 187 -9.28 19.76 -16.15
CA GLU A 187 -8.37 19.53 -14.99
C GLU A 187 -7.99 18.02 -15.00
N GLU A 188 -7.41 17.55 -16.10
CA GLU A 188 -7.10 16.11 -16.35
C GLU A 188 -6.15 15.50 -15.32
N GLY A 189 -5.53 16.32 -14.47
CA GLY A 189 -4.79 15.83 -13.32
C GLY A 189 -5.66 15.27 -12.19
N VAL A 190 -6.89 15.74 -12.00
CA VAL A 190 -7.67 15.43 -10.80
C VAL A 190 -8.26 14.03 -10.84
N LEU A 191 -8.71 13.57 -12.01
CA LEU A 191 -9.30 12.23 -12.16
C LEU A 191 -8.27 11.13 -11.83
N SER A 192 -7.07 11.20 -12.40
CA SER A 192 -5.98 10.27 -12.06
C SER A 192 -5.67 10.28 -10.55
N VAL A 193 -5.67 11.45 -9.92
CA VAL A 193 -5.43 11.58 -8.46
C VAL A 193 -6.56 10.94 -7.65
N GLN A 194 -7.82 11.14 -8.02
CA GLN A 194 -8.95 10.52 -7.33
C GLN A 194 -8.92 8.99 -7.47
N ILE A 195 -8.60 8.48 -8.66
CA ILE A 195 -8.47 7.04 -8.92
C ILE A 195 -7.30 6.46 -8.13
N ALA A 196 -6.16 7.16 -8.08
CA ALA A 196 -5.02 6.74 -7.27
C ALA A 196 -5.36 6.72 -5.77
N PHE A 197 -6.06 7.73 -5.24
CA PHE A 197 -6.52 7.73 -3.85
C PHE A 197 -7.50 6.60 -3.55
N ALA A 198 -8.42 6.31 -4.47
CA ALA A 198 -9.31 5.16 -4.33
C ALA A 198 -8.54 3.83 -4.34
N ALA A 199 -7.56 3.68 -5.24
CA ALA A 199 -6.69 2.50 -5.29
C ALA A 199 -5.87 2.33 -4.01
N ILE A 200 -5.29 3.41 -3.48
CA ILE A 200 -4.57 3.42 -2.20
C ILE A 200 -5.49 2.98 -1.05
N ALA A 201 -6.68 3.56 -0.97
CA ALA A 201 -7.65 3.23 0.08
C ALA A 201 -8.06 1.75 0.00
N MET A 202 -8.34 1.25 -1.21
CA MET A 202 -8.69 -0.14 -1.45
C MET A 202 -7.54 -1.10 -1.07
N LEU A 203 -6.31 -0.82 -1.52
CA LEU A 203 -5.14 -1.63 -1.20
C LEU A 203 -4.82 -1.64 0.30
N SER A 204 -4.98 -0.49 0.95
CA SER A 204 -4.81 -0.34 2.40
C SER A 204 -5.86 -1.15 3.16
N ALA A 205 -7.13 -1.06 2.77
CA ALA A 205 -8.22 -1.85 3.34
C ALA A 205 -7.99 -3.35 3.13
N MET A 206 -7.54 -3.76 1.95
CA MET A 206 -7.21 -5.16 1.65
C MET A 206 -6.08 -5.68 2.53
N ALA A 207 -4.98 -4.92 2.66
CA ALA A 207 -3.87 -5.28 3.53
C ALA A 207 -4.31 -5.42 5.00
N TYR A 208 -5.14 -4.50 5.48
CA TYR A 208 -5.70 -4.55 6.83
C TYR A 208 -6.67 -5.72 7.04
N LEU A 209 -7.58 -5.98 6.09
CA LEU A 209 -8.54 -7.07 6.16
C LEU A 209 -7.83 -8.42 6.18
N ILE A 210 -6.86 -8.63 5.29
CA ILE A 210 -6.07 -9.88 5.24
C ILE A 210 -5.32 -10.10 6.56
N ARG A 211 -4.82 -9.02 7.17
CA ARG A 211 -4.26 -9.09 8.52
C ARG A 211 -5.30 -9.52 9.55
N MET A 212 -6.47 -8.89 9.59
CA MET A 212 -7.53 -9.18 10.56
C MET A 212 -8.02 -10.63 10.45
N LEU A 213 -8.34 -11.08 9.23
CA LEU A 213 -8.79 -12.44 8.95
C LEU A 213 -7.76 -13.49 9.36
N ARG A 214 -6.47 -13.15 9.33
CA ARG A 214 -5.39 -14.05 9.73
C ARG A 214 -5.06 -14.02 11.21
N GLN A 215 -5.32 -12.92 11.90
CA GLN A 215 -5.21 -12.87 13.36
C GLN A 215 -6.31 -13.69 14.04
N GLY A 216 -7.52 -13.71 13.48
CA GLY A 216 -8.64 -14.52 14.00
C GLY A 216 -8.32 -16.03 14.09
N GLY A 217 -7.71 -16.61 13.05
CA GLY A 217 -7.43 -18.06 13.03
C GLY A 217 -6.37 -18.55 14.03
N ALA A 218 -5.58 -17.66 14.64
CA ALA A 218 -4.67 -18.04 15.74
C ALA A 218 -5.38 -18.02 17.10
N GLN A 219 -6.35 -17.10 17.26
CA GLN A 219 -7.13 -16.94 18.48
C GLN A 219 -8.14 -18.08 18.66
N ASP A 220 -8.73 -18.58 17.55
CA ASP A 220 -9.61 -19.75 17.58
C ASP A 220 -8.89 -20.99 18.14
N SER A 221 -7.61 -21.19 17.83
CA SER A 221 -6.86 -22.35 18.34
C SER A 221 -6.65 -22.31 19.86
N GLU A 222 -6.33 -21.15 20.42
CA GLU A 222 -6.11 -20.99 21.87
C GLU A 222 -7.42 -21.16 22.63
N THR A 223 -8.52 -20.63 22.09
CA THR A 223 -9.87 -20.80 22.63
C THR A 223 -10.35 -22.26 22.54
N ASP A 224 -10.05 -22.95 21.44
CA ASP A 224 -10.35 -24.37 21.24
C ASP A 224 -9.57 -25.26 22.22
N TRP A 225 -8.30 -24.94 22.49
CA TRP A 225 -7.49 -25.66 23.48
C TRP A 225 -7.96 -25.42 24.91
N GLU A 226 -8.36 -24.19 25.26
CA GLU A 226 -8.95 -23.88 26.58
C GLU A 226 -10.29 -24.59 26.78
N LEU A 227 -11.15 -24.62 25.76
CA LEU A 227 -12.41 -25.37 25.78
C LEU A 227 -12.17 -26.89 25.87
N ALA A 228 -11.18 -27.42 25.15
CA ALA A 228 -10.80 -28.83 25.23
C ALA A 228 -10.21 -29.19 26.60
N ALA A 229 -9.37 -28.33 27.18
CA ALA A 229 -8.79 -28.51 28.51
C ALA A 229 -9.86 -28.46 29.60
N LYS A 230 -10.80 -27.52 29.51
CA LYS A 230 -11.93 -27.42 30.43
C LYS A 230 -12.86 -28.62 30.31
N ALA A 231 -13.18 -29.07 29.09
CA ALA A 231 -13.98 -30.26 28.87
C ALA A 231 -13.32 -31.53 29.43
N TRP A 232 -11.99 -31.62 29.34
CA TRP A 232 -11.21 -32.70 29.94
C TRP A 232 -11.26 -32.69 31.47
N ASP A 233 -11.12 -31.51 32.09
CA ASP A 233 -11.20 -31.34 33.55
C ASP A 233 -12.63 -31.65 34.08
N ASP A 234 -13.66 -31.17 33.38
CA ASP A 234 -15.06 -31.46 33.68
C ASP A 234 -15.37 -32.98 33.56
N LEU A 235 -14.76 -33.67 32.59
CA LEU A 235 -14.88 -35.13 32.45
C LEU A 235 -14.24 -35.86 33.64
N GLN A 236 -13.04 -35.45 34.07
CA GLN A 236 -12.38 -36.01 35.25
C GLN A 236 -13.19 -35.78 36.53
N MET A 237 -13.87 -34.64 36.64
CA MET A 237 -14.70 -34.28 37.78
C MET A 237 -16.08 -34.98 37.78
N SER A 238 -16.63 -35.32 36.60
CA SER A 238 -17.91 -36.02 36.48
C SER A 238 -17.80 -37.55 36.63
N SER A 239 -16.64 -38.14 36.32
CA SER A 239 -16.38 -39.57 36.52
C SER A 239 -15.83 -39.80 37.92
N GLY A 240 -16.68 -40.10 38.90
CA GLY A 240 -16.27 -40.31 40.30
C GLY A 240 -15.27 -41.47 40.51
N GLY A 241 -13.97 -41.23 40.29
CA GLY A 241 -12.93 -42.26 40.40
C GLY A 241 -11.52 -41.74 40.66
N VAL A 242 -11.19 -41.67 41.96
CA VAL A 242 -9.88 -41.65 42.67
C VAL A 242 -8.76 -40.71 42.18
N PRO A 243 -8.27 -39.77 43.02
CA PRO A 243 -7.09 -38.98 42.73
C PRO A 243 -5.80 -39.75 43.00
N GLY A 244 -4.91 -39.79 42.02
CA GLY A 244 -3.48 -40.02 42.23
C GLY A 244 -2.81 -40.87 41.16
N ILE A 245 -1.82 -40.28 40.48
CA ILE A 245 -0.45 -40.82 40.53
C ILE A 245 0.49 -39.62 40.54
N GLY A 246 1.30 -39.50 41.58
CA GLY A 246 2.47 -38.62 41.56
C GLY A 246 3.54 -39.22 40.65
N LEU A 247 4.11 -38.37 39.80
CA LEU A 247 5.52 -38.17 39.48
C LEU A 247 5.63 -37.07 38.41
#